data_AF-A0A9E1RUC7-F1
#
_entry.id   AF-A0A9E1RUC7-F1
#
_cell.length_a   1.000
_cell.length_b   1.000
_cell.length_c   1.000
_cell.angle_alpha   90.00
_cell.angle_beta   90.00
_cell.angle_gamma   90.00
#
_symmetry.space_group_name_H-M   'P 1'
#
loop_
_entity.id
_entity.type
_entity.pdbx_description
1 polymer ?
#
loop_
_entity_poly.entity_id
_entity_poly.type
_entity_poly.pdbx_seq_one_letter_code
_entity_poly.pdbx_strand_id
1 'polypeptide(L)'
;MAESPLDRLLELSCTEIERRAALAAPSPSPSVFDSGASAFRSALGSASTVPVPKRTVPVTQHLAGIGDSVLALAVHEAAPELSWVASPRTTDGGRDVALAPINDIRDLGSLTCGLMLLAPNAVYPEHSHPPQEIYLPIAGGGSWRYGGQANFRMLADDALVYNNPGDIHSVVADDEPLLALYILWP
;
A
#
# COMPACT_ATOMS: atom_id res chain seq x y z
N MET A 1 -3.00 -23.06 15.58
CA MET A 1 -3.94 -21.93 15.44
C MET A 1 -4.01 -21.61 13.96
N ALA A 2 -5.17 -21.28 13.41
CA ALA A 2 -5.24 -20.83 12.02
C ALA A 2 -4.46 -19.52 11.87
N GLU A 3 -3.70 -19.38 10.79
CA GLU A 3 -3.01 -18.14 10.43
C GLU A 3 -4.05 -17.03 10.21
N SER A 4 -3.78 -15.82 10.71
CA SER A 4 -4.67 -14.67 10.48
C SER A 4 -4.67 -14.32 8.98
N PRO A 5 -5.84 -14.13 8.36
CA PRO A 5 -5.95 -13.58 7.01
C PRO A 5 -5.12 -12.31 6.76
N LEU A 6 -5.00 -11.43 7.75
CA LEU A 6 -4.15 -10.25 7.65
C LEU A 6 -2.67 -10.64 7.60
N ASP A 7 -2.21 -11.55 8.45
CA ASP A 7 -0.81 -12.00 8.45
C ASP A 7 -0.45 -12.63 7.08
N ARG A 8 -1.38 -13.42 6.51
CA ARG A 8 -1.25 -13.97 5.15
C ARG A 8 -1.16 -12.89 4.07
N LEU A 9 -2.00 -11.85 4.14
CA LEU A 9 -1.94 -10.72 3.20
C LEU A 9 -0.58 -10.00 3.27
N LEU A 10 -0.07 -9.76 4.48
CA LEU A 10 1.19 -9.06 4.68
C LEU A 10 2.39 -9.88 4.18
N GLU A 11 2.40 -11.20 4.45
CA GLU A 11 3.45 -12.09 3.92
C GLU A 11 3.41 -12.16 2.39
N LEU A 12 2.23 -12.34 1.79
CA LEU A 12 2.08 -12.33 0.32
C LEU A 12 2.53 -11.01 -0.29
N SER A 13 2.21 -9.88 0.36
CA SER A 13 2.64 -8.56 -0.10
C SER A 13 4.16 -8.41 -0.03
N CYS A 14 4.80 -8.90 1.04
CA CYS A 14 6.25 -8.91 1.15
C CYS A 14 6.90 -9.76 0.05
N THR A 15 6.43 -10.99 -0.16
CA THR A 15 6.91 -11.85 -1.26
C THR A 15 6.72 -11.21 -2.63
N GLU A 16 5.61 -10.52 -2.85
CA GLU A 16 5.37 -9.85 -4.12
C GLU A 16 6.30 -8.66 -4.35
N ILE A 17 6.60 -7.87 -3.31
CA ILE A 17 7.60 -6.79 -3.41
C ILE A 17 8.96 -7.39 -3.78
N GLU A 18 9.39 -8.48 -3.14
CA GLU A 18 10.67 -9.16 -3.47
C GLU A 18 10.69 -9.66 -4.91
N ARG A 19 9.59 -10.28 -5.38
CA ARG A 19 9.47 -10.76 -6.76
C ARG A 19 9.58 -9.61 -7.75
N ARG A 20 8.85 -8.51 -7.54
CA ARG A 20 8.86 -7.34 -8.44
C ARG A 20 10.19 -6.59 -8.38
N ALA A 21 10.84 -6.53 -7.21
CA ALA A 21 12.18 -5.98 -7.05
C ALA A 21 13.20 -6.72 -7.93
N ALA A 22 13.18 -8.06 -7.91
CA ALA A 22 14.05 -8.90 -8.72
C ALA A 22 13.83 -8.70 -10.24
N LEU A 23 12.60 -8.40 -10.67
CA LEU A 23 12.30 -8.06 -12.06
C LEU A 23 12.81 -6.67 -12.46
N ALA A 24 12.73 -5.69 -11.56
CA ALA A 24 13.14 -4.31 -11.83
C ALA A 24 14.67 -4.13 -11.91
N ALA A 25 15.44 -4.95 -11.19
CA ALA A 25 16.90 -4.84 -11.11
C ALA A 25 17.57 -6.22 -11.24
N PRO A 26 17.83 -6.72 -12.47
CA PRO A 26 18.56 -7.98 -12.68
C PRO A 26 20.07 -7.90 -12.34
N SER A 27 20.48 -6.89 -11.58
CA SER A 27 21.86 -6.61 -11.17
C SER A 27 22.24 -7.43 -9.94
N PRO A 28 23.53 -7.79 -9.74
CA PRO A 28 23.98 -8.55 -8.57
C PRO A 28 23.98 -7.76 -7.25
N SER A 29 23.70 -6.45 -7.26
CA SER A 29 23.64 -5.61 -6.05
C SER A 29 22.19 -5.35 -5.63
N PRO A 30 21.86 -5.42 -4.32
CA PRO A 30 20.51 -5.12 -3.83
C PRO A 30 20.06 -3.71 -4.24
N SER A 31 18.86 -3.63 -4.79
CA SER A 31 18.15 -2.38 -5.08
C SER A 31 17.53 -1.78 -3.83
N VAL A 32 17.02 -0.54 -3.94
CA VAL A 32 16.26 0.08 -2.85
C VAL A 32 14.98 -0.69 -2.52
N PHE A 33 14.40 -1.39 -3.50
CA PHE A 33 13.25 -2.26 -3.29
C PHE A 33 13.62 -3.46 -2.42
N ASP A 34 14.80 -4.04 -2.59
CA ASP A 34 15.30 -5.14 -1.74
C ASP A 34 15.50 -4.67 -0.29
N SER A 35 16.01 -3.45 -0.10
CA SER A 35 16.13 -2.85 1.23
C SER A 35 14.76 -2.65 1.90
N GLY A 36 13.77 -2.12 1.17
CA GLY A 36 12.42 -1.94 1.68
C GLY A 36 11.73 -3.26 2.00
N ALA A 37 11.86 -4.26 1.13
CA ALA A 37 11.34 -5.61 1.36
C ALA A 37 11.97 -6.27 2.59
N SER A 38 13.29 -6.15 2.75
CA SER A 38 14.00 -6.67 3.93
C SER A 38 13.54 -5.99 5.22
N ALA A 39 13.37 -4.67 5.21
CA ALA A 39 12.83 -3.92 6.34
C ALA A 39 11.41 -4.39 6.69
N PHE A 40 10.55 -4.57 5.67
CA PHE A 40 9.19 -5.06 5.87
C PHE A 40 9.16 -6.47 6.45
N ARG A 41 9.92 -7.41 5.89
CA ARG A 41 10.07 -8.78 6.40
C ARG A 41 10.55 -8.81 7.85
N SER A 42 11.54 -7.99 8.20
CA SER A 42 12.04 -7.90 9.58
C SER A 42 10.98 -7.35 10.55
N ALA A 43 10.16 -6.39 10.11
CA ALA A 43 9.08 -5.85 10.92
C ALA A 43 7.98 -6.89 11.14
N LEU A 44 7.59 -7.64 10.10
CA LEU A 44 6.61 -8.73 10.21
C LEU A 44 7.07 -9.83 11.16
N GLY A 45 8.35 -10.21 11.13
CA GLY A 45 8.91 -11.24 12.01
C GLY A 45 8.94 -10.89 13.51
N SER A 46 8.78 -9.60 13.86
CA SER A 46 8.70 -9.12 15.24
C SER A 46 7.34 -8.51 15.60
N ALA A 47 6.37 -8.57 14.68
CA ALA A 47 5.09 -7.90 14.82
C ALA A 47 4.24 -8.49 15.95
N SER A 48 3.50 -7.62 16.63
CA SER A 48 2.51 -8.02 17.64
C SER A 48 1.16 -7.34 17.37
N THR A 49 0.06 -7.94 17.85
CA THR A 49 -1.28 -7.39 17.61
C THR A 49 -1.59 -6.24 18.57
N VAL A 50 -2.14 -5.15 18.02
CA VAL A 50 -2.68 -4.02 18.81
C VAL A 50 -4.21 -4.06 18.72
N PRO A 51 -4.93 -4.17 19.85
CA PRO A 51 -6.39 -4.19 19.82
C PRO A 51 -6.93 -2.77 19.59
N VAL A 52 -7.52 -2.53 18.42
CA VAL A 52 -8.26 -1.29 18.11
C VAL A 52 -9.64 -1.59 17.54
N PRO A 53 -10.60 -0.65 17.69
CA PRO A 53 -11.90 -0.76 17.05
C PRO A 53 -11.78 -0.82 15.53
N LYS A 54 -12.58 -1.70 14.93
CA LYS A 54 -12.76 -1.76 13.49
C LYS A 54 -13.55 -0.54 13.03
N ARG A 55 -13.12 0.05 11.92
CA ARG A 55 -13.74 1.22 11.30
C ARG A 55 -13.93 0.94 9.82
N THR A 56 -14.99 1.51 9.26
CA THR A 56 -15.28 1.50 7.82
C THR A 56 -15.63 2.93 7.41
N VAL A 57 -15.38 3.26 6.15
CA VAL A 57 -15.65 4.57 5.55
C VAL A 57 -16.22 4.36 4.14
N PRO A 58 -16.97 5.31 3.56
CA PRO A 58 -17.77 5.05 2.37
C PRO A 58 -17.01 4.41 1.19
N VAL A 59 -15.77 4.83 0.93
CA VAL A 59 -14.96 4.29 -0.17
C VAL A 59 -14.71 2.78 -0.07
N THR A 60 -14.80 2.16 1.12
CA THR A 60 -14.59 0.71 1.28
C THR A 60 -15.62 -0.14 0.52
N GLN A 61 -16.75 0.44 0.07
CA GLN A 61 -17.67 -0.24 -0.85
C GLN A 61 -16.98 -0.69 -2.15
N HIS A 62 -15.94 0.04 -2.57
CA HIS A 62 -15.19 -0.25 -3.79
C HIS A 62 -14.23 -1.44 -3.65
N LEU A 63 -14.02 -1.96 -2.43
CA LEU A 63 -13.28 -3.21 -2.23
C LEU A 63 -13.93 -4.36 -3.01
N ALA A 64 -15.24 -4.35 -3.28
CA ALA A 64 -15.90 -5.36 -4.10
C ALA A 64 -15.43 -5.39 -5.56
N GLY A 65 -14.74 -4.35 -6.04
CA GLY A 65 -14.32 -4.18 -7.44
C GLY A 65 -12.81 -4.33 -7.68
N ILE A 66 -12.01 -4.79 -6.71
CA ILE A 66 -10.54 -4.86 -6.83
C ILE A 66 -10.02 -6.09 -7.61
N GLY A 67 -10.92 -6.86 -8.24
CA GLY A 67 -10.58 -8.05 -9.02
C GLY A 67 -10.31 -9.30 -8.18
N ASP A 68 -9.68 -10.31 -8.80
CA ASP A 68 -9.50 -11.67 -8.26
C ASP A 68 -8.03 -12.16 -8.28
N SER A 69 -7.07 -11.23 -8.40
CA SER A 69 -5.65 -11.56 -8.23
C SER A 69 -5.38 -12.18 -6.86
N VAL A 70 -4.26 -12.91 -6.71
CA VAL A 70 -3.90 -13.54 -5.43
C VAL A 70 -3.88 -12.55 -4.27
N LEU A 71 -3.35 -11.34 -4.50
CA LEU A 71 -3.35 -10.27 -3.50
C LEU A 71 -4.74 -9.66 -3.27
N ALA A 72 -5.54 -9.47 -4.32
CA ALA A 72 -6.91 -8.99 -4.19
C ALA A 72 -7.77 -9.96 -3.34
N LEU A 73 -7.65 -11.28 -3.58
CA LEU A 73 -8.32 -12.31 -2.78
C LEU A 73 -7.83 -12.30 -1.33
N ALA A 74 -6.53 -12.12 -1.08
CA ALA A 74 -6.00 -11.98 0.27
C ALA A 74 -6.54 -10.72 0.98
N VAL A 75 -6.72 -9.61 0.26
CA VAL A 75 -7.38 -8.41 0.80
C VAL A 75 -8.83 -8.69 1.16
N HIS A 76 -9.57 -9.41 0.33
CA HIS A 76 -10.95 -9.81 0.63
C HIS A 76 -11.04 -10.69 1.88
N GLU A 77 -10.15 -11.66 2.03
CA GLU A 77 -10.07 -12.52 3.23
C GLU A 77 -9.70 -11.71 4.49
N ALA A 78 -8.78 -10.74 4.36
CA ALA A 78 -8.33 -9.88 5.46
C ALA A 78 -9.29 -8.72 5.77
N ALA A 79 -10.27 -8.42 4.90
CA ALA A 79 -11.18 -7.29 5.04
C ALA A 79 -11.87 -7.19 6.42
N PRO A 80 -12.29 -8.30 7.07
CA PRO A 80 -12.86 -8.24 8.41
C PRO A 80 -11.87 -7.78 9.49
N GLU A 81 -10.55 -7.85 9.27
CA GLU A 81 -9.51 -7.47 10.24
C GLU A 81 -8.98 -6.05 10.03
N LEU A 82 -9.24 -5.44 8.88
CA LEU A 82 -8.80 -4.09 8.56
C LEU A 82 -9.65 -3.02 9.28
N SER A 83 -9.01 -1.91 9.64
CA SER A 83 -9.66 -0.72 10.19
C SER A 83 -9.38 0.47 9.29
N TRP A 84 -10.40 0.95 8.58
CA TRP A 84 -10.28 2.00 7.58
C TRP A 84 -10.59 3.38 8.18
N VAL A 85 -9.84 4.39 7.74
CA VAL A 85 -10.03 5.80 8.09
C VAL A 85 -10.05 6.65 6.83
N ALA A 86 -10.82 7.75 6.88
CA ALA A 86 -10.74 8.79 5.86
C ALA A 86 -9.29 9.30 5.78
N SER A 87 -8.79 9.53 4.57
CA SER A 87 -7.45 10.06 4.40
C SER A 87 -7.35 11.45 5.04
N PRO A 88 -6.32 11.74 5.87
CA PRO A 88 -6.15 13.07 6.45
C PRO A 88 -5.73 14.12 5.39
N ARG A 89 -5.43 13.68 4.17
CA ARG A 89 -5.06 14.54 3.03
C ARG A 89 -6.27 15.04 2.25
N THR A 90 -7.47 14.55 2.56
CA THR A 90 -8.73 14.95 1.93
C THR A 90 -9.72 15.43 3.00
N THR A 91 -10.72 16.20 2.59
CA THR A 91 -11.84 16.65 3.44
C THR A 91 -13.17 15.98 3.04
N ASP A 92 -13.07 14.90 2.26
CA ASP A 92 -14.18 14.17 1.66
C ASP A 92 -14.90 13.23 2.64
N GLY A 93 -14.35 13.02 3.84
CA GLY A 93 -14.89 12.09 4.83
C GLY A 93 -14.70 10.61 4.46
N GLY A 94 -13.71 10.29 3.61
CA GLY A 94 -13.45 8.92 3.16
C GLY A 94 -14.42 8.44 2.09
N ARG A 95 -14.94 9.36 1.26
CA ARG A 95 -15.80 9.03 0.11
C ARG A 95 -14.99 8.59 -1.10
N ASP A 96 -13.86 9.24 -1.31
CA ASP A 96 -12.99 9.10 -2.46
C ASP A 96 -11.66 8.47 -2.08
N VAL A 97 -11.13 8.75 -0.87
CA VAL A 97 -9.82 8.23 -0.43
C VAL A 97 -9.83 7.79 1.03
N ALA A 98 -9.37 6.56 1.28
CA ALA A 98 -9.19 6.02 2.63
C ALA A 98 -7.87 5.27 2.78
N LEU A 99 -7.42 5.19 4.02
CA LEU A 99 -6.28 4.39 4.43
C LEU A 99 -6.72 3.31 5.41
N ALA A 100 -6.09 2.15 5.37
CA ALA A 100 -6.11 1.17 6.46
C ALA A 100 -4.68 1.06 7.02
N PRO A 101 -4.31 1.90 8.00
CA PRO A 101 -2.99 1.84 8.62
C PRO A 101 -2.83 0.50 9.36
N ILE A 102 -1.90 -0.34 8.93
CA ILE A 102 -1.62 -1.60 9.62
C ILE A 102 -1.00 -1.34 10.99
N ASN A 103 -0.27 -0.23 11.15
CA ASN A 103 0.26 0.22 12.44
C ASN A 103 -0.80 0.42 13.53
N ASP A 104 -2.07 0.65 13.16
CA ASP A 104 -3.15 0.77 14.15
C ASP A 104 -3.50 -0.58 14.79
N ILE A 105 -3.29 -1.69 14.05
CA ILE A 105 -3.67 -3.07 14.44
C ILE A 105 -2.47 -4.01 14.64
N ARG A 106 -1.26 -3.56 14.31
CA ARG A 106 0.00 -4.28 14.48
C ARG A 106 1.10 -3.31 14.91
N ASP A 107 1.90 -3.70 15.91
CA ASP A 107 3.16 -3.02 16.19
C ASP A 107 4.22 -3.52 15.20
N LEU A 108 4.73 -2.60 14.36
CA LEU A 108 5.75 -2.87 13.33
C LEU A 108 7.07 -2.15 13.65
N GLY A 109 7.27 -1.71 14.89
CA GLY A 109 8.43 -0.94 15.30
C GLY A 109 8.49 0.41 14.55
N SER A 110 9.62 0.68 13.89
CA SER A 110 9.82 1.92 13.13
C SER A 110 9.24 1.89 11.71
N LEU A 111 8.78 0.74 11.23
CA LEU A 111 8.21 0.61 9.89
C LEU A 111 6.75 1.05 9.90
N THR A 112 6.37 1.89 8.94
CA THR A 112 4.96 2.22 8.72
C THR A 112 4.44 1.39 7.55
N CYS A 113 3.26 0.81 7.68
CA CYS A 113 2.61 0.00 6.65
C CYS A 113 1.10 0.28 6.66
N GLY A 114 0.48 0.21 5.49
CA GLY A 114 -0.96 0.37 5.35
C GLY A 114 -1.45 0.06 3.95
N LEU A 115 -2.77 0.01 3.80
CA LEU A 115 -3.42 0.03 2.49
C LEU A 115 -3.95 1.42 2.19
N MET A 116 -3.94 1.79 0.93
CA MET A 116 -4.55 2.99 0.37
C MET A 116 -5.59 2.56 -0.67
N LEU A 117 -6.83 3.04 -0.51
CA LEU A 117 -7.93 2.79 -1.43
C LEU A 117 -8.47 4.11 -1.98
N LEU A 118 -8.57 4.18 -3.31
CA LEU A 118 -9.16 5.28 -4.05
C LEU A 118 -10.44 4.79 -4.74
N ALA A 119 -11.50 5.61 -4.71
CA ALA A 119 -12.65 5.45 -5.59
C ALA A 119 -12.24 5.66 -7.07
N PRO A 120 -13.03 5.19 -8.03
CA PRO A 120 -12.87 5.54 -9.44
C PRO A 120 -12.73 7.05 -9.66
N ASN A 121 -11.76 7.46 -10.47
CA ASN A 121 -11.43 8.84 -10.81
C ASN A 121 -11.01 9.72 -9.62
N ALA A 122 -10.78 9.14 -8.43
CA ALA A 122 -10.34 9.88 -7.27
C ALA A 122 -8.87 10.28 -7.40
N VAL A 123 -8.53 11.42 -6.79
CA VAL A 123 -7.16 11.93 -6.69
C VAL A 123 -6.70 11.78 -5.25
N TYR A 124 -5.56 11.13 -5.06
CA TYR A 124 -4.82 11.24 -3.83
C TYR A 124 -3.89 12.45 -3.90
N PRO A 125 -4.15 13.54 -3.14
CA PRO A 125 -3.47 14.82 -3.35
C PRO A 125 -1.95 14.73 -3.22
N GLU A 126 -1.25 15.65 -3.88
CA GLU A 126 0.21 15.78 -3.75
C GLU A 126 0.64 15.96 -2.31
N HIS A 127 1.66 15.20 -1.92
CA HIS A 127 2.25 15.26 -0.59
C HIS A 127 3.69 14.75 -0.61
N SER A 128 4.36 14.90 0.52
CA SER A 128 5.67 14.31 0.79
C SER A 128 5.83 14.06 2.28
N HIS A 129 6.83 13.25 2.63
CA HIS A 129 7.19 12.97 4.02
C HIS A 129 8.67 12.58 4.15
N PRO A 130 9.24 12.64 5.37
CA PRO A 130 10.65 12.32 5.59
C PRO A 130 11.08 10.88 5.29
N PRO A 131 10.30 9.82 5.62
CA PRO A 131 10.71 8.46 5.29
C PRO A 131 10.69 8.20 3.79
N GLN A 132 11.53 7.26 3.35
CA GLN A 132 11.43 6.64 2.04
C GLN A 132 10.21 5.69 2.00
N GLU A 133 9.68 5.45 0.80
CA GLU A 133 8.41 4.75 0.63
C GLU A 133 8.39 3.86 -0.61
N ILE A 134 7.75 2.70 -0.48
CA ILE A 134 7.35 1.84 -1.59
C ILE A 134 5.83 1.74 -1.60
N TYR A 135 5.21 1.91 -2.78
CA TYR A 135 3.89 1.34 -3.04
C TYR A 135 4.00 0.05 -3.83
N LEU A 136 3.21 -0.93 -3.40
CA LEU A 136 2.84 -2.11 -4.15
C LEU A 136 1.41 -1.91 -4.67
N PRO A 137 1.22 -1.58 -5.97
CA PRO A 137 -0.11 -1.61 -6.58
C PRO A 137 -0.68 -3.04 -6.57
N ILE A 138 -1.89 -3.19 -6.02
CA ILE A 138 -2.60 -4.48 -5.86
C ILE A 138 -3.71 -4.61 -6.92
N ALA A 139 -4.48 -3.54 -7.11
CA ALA A 139 -5.62 -3.52 -8.02
C ALA A 139 -5.87 -2.12 -8.58
N GLY A 140 -6.51 -2.08 -9.75
CA GLY A 140 -6.83 -0.85 -10.47
C GLY A 140 -5.61 -0.20 -11.13
N GLY A 141 -5.90 0.51 -12.22
CA GLY A 141 -4.95 1.39 -12.90
C GLY A 141 -4.95 2.80 -12.31
N GLY A 142 -3.94 3.56 -12.69
CA GLY A 142 -3.88 4.98 -12.39
C GLY A 142 -2.65 5.64 -12.95
N SER A 143 -2.69 6.96 -12.94
CA SER A 143 -1.55 7.81 -13.24
C SER A 143 -0.86 8.22 -11.96
N TRP A 144 0.45 7.97 -11.86
CA TRP A 144 1.26 8.21 -10.66
C TRP A 144 2.30 9.31 -10.90
N ARG A 145 2.47 10.20 -9.94
CA ARG A 145 3.61 11.10 -9.81
C ARG A 145 4.47 10.59 -8.66
N TYR A 146 5.70 10.20 -8.94
CA TYR A 146 6.56 9.51 -7.97
C TYR A 146 8.05 9.68 -8.28
N GLY A 147 8.91 9.31 -7.32
CA GLY A 147 10.37 9.27 -7.51
C GLY A 147 10.99 10.60 -7.94
N GLY A 148 10.44 11.71 -7.44
CA GLY A 148 10.88 13.08 -7.77
C GLY A 148 10.50 13.56 -9.16
N GLN A 149 9.68 12.81 -9.92
CA GLN A 149 9.24 13.22 -11.25
C GLN A 149 8.22 14.36 -11.18
N ALA A 150 8.26 15.25 -12.19
CA ALA A 150 7.34 16.38 -12.29
C ALA A 150 5.96 15.98 -12.85
N ASN A 151 5.90 14.96 -13.71
CA ASN A 151 4.70 14.60 -14.46
C ASN A 151 4.14 13.25 -13.98
N PHE A 152 2.82 13.12 -14.04
CA PHE A 152 2.12 11.87 -13.87
C PHE A 152 2.41 10.90 -15.02
N ARG A 153 2.50 9.60 -14.72
CA ARG A 153 2.73 8.52 -15.69
C ARG A 153 1.94 7.27 -15.29
N MET A 154 1.47 6.52 -16.28
CA MET A 154 0.96 5.18 -16.04
C MET A 154 2.13 4.25 -15.66
N LEU A 155 1.86 3.32 -14.74
CA LEU A 155 2.81 2.30 -14.36
C LEU A 155 2.86 1.18 -15.41
N ALA A 156 4.02 0.56 -15.57
CA ALA A 156 4.11 -0.73 -16.25
C ALA A 156 3.53 -1.83 -15.36
N ASP A 157 3.16 -2.96 -15.98
CA ASP A 157 2.79 -4.17 -15.25
C ASP A 157 3.88 -4.55 -14.26
N ASP A 158 3.49 -5.05 -13.08
CA ASP A 158 4.40 -5.44 -11.99
C ASP A 158 5.32 -4.32 -11.47
N ALA A 159 5.10 -3.05 -11.85
CA ALA A 159 5.91 -1.97 -11.32
C ALA A 159 5.69 -1.78 -9.82
N LEU A 160 6.79 -1.56 -9.11
CA LEU A 160 6.78 -0.94 -7.78
C LEU A 160 7.00 0.56 -7.93
N VAL A 161 6.35 1.33 -7.06
CA VAL A 161 6.58 2.78 -6.96
C VAL A 161 7.54 3.01 -5.82
N TYR A 162 8.56 3.84 -6.03
CA TYR A 162 9.48 4.27 -4.98
C TYR A 162 9.54 5.80 -4.90
N ASN A 163 9.48 6.33 -3.68
CA ASN A 163 9.67 7.73 -3.37
C ASN A 163 10.84 7.89 -2.41
N ASN A 164 11.78 8.76 -2.76
CA ASN A 164 12.85 9.15 -1.84
C ASN A 164 12.28 10.03 -0.71
N PRO A 165 13.01 10.16 0.41
CA PRO A 165 12.74 11.15 1.44
C PRO A 165 12.44 12.54 0.85
N GLY A 166 11.23 13.05 1.09
CA GLY A 166 10.80 14.38 0.66
C GLY A 166 10.35 14.52 -0.80
N ASP A 167 10.38 13.45 -1.60
CA ASP A 167 9.83 13.50 -2.97
C ASP A 167 8.33 13.84 -2.92
N ILE A 168 7.89 14.80 -3.74
CA ILE A 168 6.45 15.08 -3.93
C ILE A 168 5.85 13.98 -4.79
N HIS A 169 4.80 13.34 -4.29
CA HIS A 169 4.11 12.24 -4.96
C HIS A 169 2.59 12.31 -4.82
N SER A 170 1.90 11.69 -5.76
CA SER A 170 0.44 11.67 -5.89
C SER A 170 0.01 10.54 -6.83
N VAL A 171 -1.26 10.14 -6.75
CA VAL A 171 -1.88 9.19 -7.68
C VAL A 171 -3.29 9.64 -8.04
N VAL A 172 -3.67 9.42 -9.28
CA VAL A 172 -5.04 9.54 -9.80
C VAL A 172 -5.49 8.16 -10.25
N ALA A 173 -6.57 7.64 -9.66
CA ALA A 173 -7.17 6.39 -10.11
C ALA A 173 -7.84 6.57 -11.48
N ASP A 174 -7.84 5.52 -12.30
CA ASP A 174 -8.59 5.50 -13.56
C ASP A 174 -10.11 5.29 -13.30
N ASP A 175 -10.85 4.68 -14.21
CA ASP A 175 -12.29 4.41 -14.07
C ASP A 175 -12.62 3.21 -13.15
N GLU A 176 -11.60 2.52 -12.66
CA GLU A 176 -11.66 1.46 -11.65
C GLU A 176 -11.10 1.94 -10.30
N PRO A 177 -11.52 1.34 -9.16
CA PRO A 177 -10.91 1.66 -7.88
C PRO A 177 -9.45 1.21 -7.82
N LEU A 178 -8.59 2.06 -7.26
CA LEU A 178 -7.17 1.74 -7.08
C LEU A 178 -6.91 1.33 -5.64
N LEU A 179 -6.25 0.18 -5.47
CA LEU A 179 -5.76 -0.31 -4.19
C LEU A 179 -4.26 -0.52 -4.24
N ALA A 180 -3.54 0.03 -3.27
CA ALA A 180 -2.11 -0.22 -3.10
C ALA A 180 -1.75 -0.42 -1.63
N LEU A 181 -0.74 -1.25 -1.37
CA LEU A 181 -0.07 -1.31 -0.08
C LEU A 181 1.10 -0.33 -0.08
N TYR A 182 1.28 0.41 1.01
CA TYR A 182 2.44 1.27 1.22
C TYR A 182 3.29 0.73 2.37
N ILE A 183 4.61 0.82 2.23
CA ILE A 183 5.57 0.68 3.33
C ILE A 183 6.49 1.89 3.36
N LEU A 184 6.77 2.39 4.56
CA LEU A 184 7.72 3.46 4.80
C LEU A 184 8.72 3.01 5.85
N TRP A 185 9.99 3.32 5.63
CA TRP A 185 11.06 3.02 6.57
C TRP A 185 12.06 4.19 6.66
N PRO A 186 12.84 4.28 7.75
CA PRO A 186 13.81 5.36 7.94
C PRO A 186 14.93 5.39 6.90
#